data_AF-A0A1T4PMH3-F1
#
_entry.id   AF-A0A1T4PMH3-F1
#
_cell.length_a   1.000
_cell.length_b   1.000
_cell.length_c   1.000
_cell.angle_alpha   90.00
_cell.angle_beta   90.00
_cell.angle_gamma   90.00
#
_symmetry.space_group_name_H-M   'P 1'
#
loop_
_entity.id
_entity.type
_entity.pdbx_description
1 polymer ?
#
loop_
_entity_poly.entity_id
_entity_poly.type
_entity_poly.pdbx_seq_one_letter_code
_entity_poly.pdbx_strand_id
1 'polypeptide(L)'
;MVIKKKFKQVISLLVVVGVLALGGASMAYAASFGNRLSGASSTESFQIKYNGAAWNYSSSPYKSTSFTYVRNGRTLMNKVAYNGKVTGSVWDDLRWGDKYTTKFYWKRGALK
;
A
#
# COMPACT_ATOMS: atom_id res chain seq x y z
N MET A 1 -14.61 17.79 15.05
CA MET A 1 -14.28 17.19 13.72
C MET A 1 -13.61 15.81 13.78
N VAL A 2 -13.01 15.38 14.91
CA VAL A 2 -12.24 14.12 15.04
C VAL A 2 -13.11 12.85 15.11
N ILE A 3 -14.28 12.91 15.76
CA ILE A 3 -15.18 11.74 15.97
C ILE A 3 -15.71 11.18 14.65
N LYS A 4 -16.13 12.06 13.72
CA LYS A 4 -16.59 11.65 12.37
C LYS A 4 -15.51 10.94 11.55
N LYS A 5 -14.23 11.26 11.77
CA LYS A 5 -13.11 10.64 11.05
C LYS A 5 -12.83 9.22 11.53
N LYS A 6 -12.87 8.99 12.86
CA LYS A 6 -12.71 7.65 13.44
C LYS A 6 -13.89 6.73 13.08
N PHE A 7 -15.12 7.25 13.11
CA PHE A 7 -16.31 6.50 12.73
C PHE A 7 -16.28 6.04 11.26
N LYS A 8 -15.88 6.93 10.33
CA LYS A 8 -15.68 6.57 8.92
C LYS A 8 -14.63 5.48 8.73
N GLN A 9 -13.51 5.55 9.47
CA GLN A 9 -12.47 4.52 9.42
C GLN A 9 -12.98 3.16 9.89
N VAL A 10 -13.78 3.12 10.96
CA VAL A 10 -14.38 1.88 11.49
C VAL A 10 -15.36 1.26 10.50
N ILE A 11 -16.24 2.06 9.88
CA ILE A 11 -17.17 1.56 8.86
C ILE A 11 -16.41 1.03 7.64
N SER A 12 -15.40 1.76 7.15
CA SER A 12 -14.58 1.28 6.02
C SER A 12 -13.89 -0.04 6.36
N LEU A 13 -13.41 -0.21 7.60
CA LEU A 13 -12.81 -1.47 8.05
C LEU A 13 -13.84 -2.62 8.04
N LEU A 14 -15.04 -2.38 8.57
CA LEU A 14 -16.12 -3.38 8.63
C LEU A 14 -16.61 -3.79 7.24
N VAL A 15 -16.70 -2.84 6.30
CA VAL A 15 -17.08 -3.12 4.90
C VAL A 15 -16.01 -3.98 4.22
N VAL A 16 -14.72 -3.66 4.41
CA VAL A 16 -13.62 -4.46 3.85
C VAL A 16 -13.63 -5.88 4.43
N VAL A 17 -13.79 -6.01 5.75
CA VAL A 17 -13.91 -7.32 6.41
C VAL A 17 -15.14 -8.09 5.90
N GLY A 18 -16.28 -7.42 5.70
CA GLY A 18 -17.49 -8.03 5.14
C GLY A 18 -17.30 -8.56 3.71
N VAL A 19 -16.64 -7.78 2.85
CA VAL A 19 -16.34 -8.20 1.47
C VAL A 19 -15.36 -9.37 1.43
N LEU A 20 -14.37 -9.39 2.32
CA LEU A 20 -13.41 -10.49 2.45
C LEU A 20 -14.03 -11.75 3.05
N ALA A 21 -14.93 -11.62 4.04
CA ALA A 21 -15.54 -12.74 4.75
C ALA A 21 -16.70 -13.39 3.97
N LEU A 22 -17.43 -12.62 3.16
CA LEU A 22 -18.59 -13.11 2.39
C LEU A 22 -18.23 -13.68 1.01
N GLY A 23 -16.94 -13.83 0.69
CA GLY A 23 -16.51 -14.49 -0.56
C GLY A 23 -16.93 -13.76 -1.83
N GLY A 24 -17.22 -12.45 -1.76
CA GLY A 24 -17.68 -11.64 -2.89
C GLY A 24 -16.65 -11.42 -4.00
N ALA A 25 -15.40 -11.84 -3.77
CA ALA A 25 -14.43 -12.03 -4.84
C ALA A 25 -14.61 -13.45 -5.39
N SER A 26 -15.44 -13.60 -6.41
CA SER A 26 -15.48 -14.79 -7.25
C SER A 26 -14.05 -15.10 -7.69
N MET A 27 -13.44 -16.15 -7.15
CA MET A 27 -12.16 -16.64 -7.63
C MET A 27 -12.44 -17.32 -8.96
N ALA A 28 -12.13 -16.68 -10.09
CA ALA A 28 -12.06 -17.39 -11.34
C ALA A 28 -10.90 -18.38 -11.27
N TYR A 29 -11.17 -19.58 -11.75
CA TYR A 29 -10.20 -20.67 -11.72
C TYR A 29 -8.98 -20.29 -12.57
N ALA A 30 -7.80 -20.41 -11.96
CA ALA A 30 -6.54 -20.32 -12.70
C ALA A 30 -6.53 -21.41 -13.78
N ALA A 31 -6.44 -20.99 -15.04
CA ALA A 31 -6.45 -21.89 -16.18
C ALA A 31 -5.08 -21.90 -16.84
N SER A 32 -4.64 -23.07 -17.27
CA SER A 32 -3.47 -23.21 -18.14
C SER A 32 -3.92 -23.62 -19.53
N PHE A 33 -3.46 -22.91 -20.53
CA PHE A 33 -3.75 -23.08 -21.95
C PHE A 33 -2.49 -23.56 -22.66
N GLY A 34 -2.63 -24.45 -23.63
CA GLY A 34 -1.52 -24.96 -24.43
C GLY A 34 -0.90 -26.24 -23.88
N ASN A 35 0.38 -26.47 -24.20
CA ASN A 35 1.10 -27.71 -23.90
C ASN A 35 2.55 -27.43 -23.44
N ARG A 36 3.34 -28.50 -23.24
CA ARG A 36 4.73 -28.40 -22.76
C ARG A 36 5.68 -27.62 -23.67
N LEU A 37 5.32 -27.40 -24.93
CA LEU A 37 6.14 -26.68 -25.92
C LEU A 37 5.68 -25.24 -26.12
N SER A 38 4.42 -24.92 -25.80
CA SER A 38 3.86 -23.57 -25.93
C SER A 38 2.54 -23.47 -25.16
N GLY A 39 2.47 -22.55 -24.20
CA GLY A 39 1.28 -22.34 -23.38
C GLY A 39 1.26 -21.01 -22.63
N ALA A 40 0.11 -20.69 -22.05
CA ALA A 40 -0.15 -19.48 -21.26
C ALA A 40 -1.00 -19.84 -20.04
N SER A 41 -0.92 -19.08 -18.95
CA SER A 41 -1.75 -19.31 -17.76
C SER A 41 -2.39 -18.03 -17.26
N SER A 42 -3.65 -18.11 -16.82
CA SER A 42 -4.27 -17.07 -16.01
C SER A 42 -4.08 -17.40 -14.52
N THR A 43 -3.73 -16.40 -13.73
CA THR A 43 -3.76 -16.49 -12.27
C THR A 43 -4.39 -15.22 -11.75
N GLU A 44 -5.50 -15.34 -11.04
CA GLU A 44 -6.11 -14.21 -10.38
C GLU A 44 -5.42 -13.96 -9.04
N SER A 45 -5.01 -12.71 -8.81
CA SER A 45 -4.42 -12.28 -7.55
C SER A 45 -5.13 -11.03 -7.05
N PHE A 46 -5.63 -11.08 -5.82
CA PHE A 46 -6.11 -9.88 -5.15
C PHE A 46 -4.92 -9.06 -4.65
N GLN A 47 -4.85 -7.79 -5.07
CA GLN A 47 -3.76 -6.89 -4.72
C GLN A 47 -4.25 -5.63 -3.99
N ILE A 48 -3.55 -5.25 -2.93
CA ILE A 48 -3.74 -4.01 -2.19
C ILE A 48 -2.77 -2.96 -2.72
N LYS A 49 -3.27 -1.77 -3.05
CA LYS A 49 -2.44 -0.61 -3.42
C LYS A 49 -2.27 0.34 -2.23
N TYR A 50 -1.04 0.48 -1.74
CA TYR A 50 -0.71 1.51 -0.76
C TYR A 50 -0.26 2.78 -1.48
N ASN A 51 -0.98 3.89 -1.26
CA ASN A 51 -0.61 5.21 -1.79
C ASN A 51 -0.02 6.07 -0.67
N GLY A 52 1.24 6.48 -0.85
CA GLY A 52 1.98 7.34 0.07
C GLY A 52 2.16 8.73 -0.50
N ALA A 53 2.30 9.71 0.40
CA ALA A 53 2.70 11.06 0.05
C ALA A 53 3.53 11.69 1.17
N ALA A 54 4.52 12.50 0.79
CA ALA A 54 5.22 13.41 1.68
C ALA A 54 5.20 14.80 1.08
N TRP A 55 5.17 15.83 1.92
CA TRP A 55 5.25 17.21 1.49
C TRP A 55 6.14 18.00 2.44
N ASN A 56 6.88 18.95 1.88
CA ASN A 56 7.69 19.90 2.62
C ASN A 56 7.66 21.22 1.86
N TYR A 57 7.12 22.28 2.47
CA TYR A 57 7.03 23.60 1.83
C TYR A 57 8.07 24.55 2.42
N SER A 58 8.28 25.69 1.76
CA SER A 58 9.27 26.71 2.18
C SER A 58 9.08 27.15 3.64
N SER A 59 7.84 27.21 4.13
CA SER A 59 7.49 27.55 5.51
C SER A 59 7.77 26.45 6.55
N SER A 60 8.11 25.23 6.13
CA SER A 60 8.46 24.15 7.05
C SER A 60 9.77 24.47 7.78
N PRO A 61 9.87 24.26 9.10
CA PRO A 61 11.14 24.41 9.84
C PRO A 61 12.12 23.27 9.53
N TYR A 62 11.71 22.25 8.78
CA TYR A 62 12.54 21.10 8.42
C TYR A 62 13.00 21.17 6.96
N LYS A 63 14.22 20.69 6.70
CA LYS A 63 14.83 20.66 5.36
C LYS A 63 14.14 19.68 4.41
N SER A 64 13.48 18.64 4.93
CA SER A 64 12.74 17.68 4.13
C SER A 64 11.70 16.90 4.94
N THR A 65 10.78 16.24 4.22
CA THR A 65 9.88 15.21 4.74
C THR A 65 9.95 14.01 3.81
N SER A 66 9.97 12.79 4.34
CA SER A 66 9.99 11.59 3.50
C SER A 66 9.09 10.50 4.04
N PHE A 67 8.70 9.60 3.14
CA PHE A 67 8.04 8.35 3.50
C PHE A 67 8.75 7.17 2.85
N THR A 68 8.62 6.01 3.48
CA THR A 68 9.24 4.76 3.05
C THR A 68 8.27 3.59 3.28
N TYR A 69 8.19 2.71 2.29
CA TYR A 69 7.51 1.42 2.42
C TYR A 69 8.56 0.31 2.53
N VAL A 70 8.43 -0.54 3.54
CA VAL A 70 9.34 -1.67 3.79
C VAL A 70 8.50 -2.94 3.94
N ARG A 71 8.96 -4.05 3.36
CA ARG A 71 8.38 -5.38 3.54
C ARG A 71 9.49 -6.38 3.78
N ASN A 72 9.38 -7.20 4.82
CA ASN A 72 10.41 -8.17 5.22
C ASN A 72 11.84 -7.59 5.30
N GLY A 73 12.00 -6.40 5.88
CA GLY A 73 13.28 -5.70 5.94
C GLY A 73 13.78 -5.10 4.63
N ARG A 74 13.09 -5.33 3.49
CA ARG A 74 13.43 -4.74 2.19
C ARG A 74 12.64 -3.47 1.96
N THR A 75 13.34 -2.39 1.63
CA THR A 75 12.71 -1.15 1.15
C THR A 75 12.08 -1.39 -0.22
N LEU A 76 10.76 -1.22 -0.30
CA LEU A 76 10.01 -1.24 -1.55
C LEU A 76 10.02 0.13 -2.24
N MET A 77 9.97 1.20 -1.45
CA MET A 77 9.96 2.56 -1.94
C MET A 77 10.44 3.53 -0.87
N ASN A 78 11.14 4.59 -1.29
CA ASN A 78 11.41 5.76 -0.46
C ASN A 78 11.22 7.02 -1.34
N LYS A 79 10.50 8.02 -0.82
CA LYS A 79 10.29 9.31 -1.48
C LYS A 79 10.54 10.43 -0.49
N VAL A 80 11.32 11.43 -0.92
CA VAL A 80 11.70 12.60 -0.13
C VAL A 80 11.20 13.87 -0.81
N ALA A 81 10.45 14.70 -0.09
CA ALA A 81 10.08 16.05 -0.49
C ALA A 81 11.03 17.05 0.18
N TYR A 82 11.78 17.81 -0.62
CA TYR A 82 12.58 18.94 -0.16
C TYR A 82 11.80 20.26 -0.27
N ASN A 83 11.11 20.46 -1.39
CA ASN A 83 10.17 21.55 -1.61
C ASN A 83 8.99 21.03 -2.46
N GLY A 84 7.76 21.22 -2.00
CA GLY A 84 6.54 20.70 -2.64
C GLY A 84 6.10 19.35 -2.10
N LYS A 85 5.36 18.59 -2.92
CA LYS A 85 4.76 17.29 -2.57
C LYS A 85 5.27 16.20 -3.50
N VAL A 86 5.62 15.06 -2.91
CA VAL A 86 5.93 13.81 -3.63
C VAL A 86 4.92 12.73 -3.27
N THR A 87 4.57 11.91 -4.25
CA THR A 87 3.66 10.76 -4.09
C THR A 87 4.31 9.50 -4.65
N GLY A 88 3.77 8.36 -4.27
CA GLY A 88 4.19 7.07 -4.80
C GLY A 88 3.30 5.95 -4.29
N SER A 89 3.33 4.83 -5.00
CA SER A 89 2.49 3.68 -4.66
C SER A 89 3.30 2.40 -4.66
N VAL A 90 2.96 1.49 -3.75
CA VAL A 90 3.44 0.10 -3.78
C VAL A 90 2.25 -0.85 -3.80
N TRP A 91 2.41 -1.96 -4.51
CA TRP A 91 1.43 -3.03 -4.56
C TRP A 91 1.80 -4.13 -3.57
N ASP A 92 0.80 -4.72 -2.95
CA ASP A 92 0.91 -5.83 -2.04
C ASP A 92 -0.16 -6.86 -2.37
N ASP A 93 0.05 -8.08 -1.92
CA ASP A 93 -0.90 -9.17 -2.04
C ASP A 93 -1.49 -9.48 -0.66
N LEU A 94 -2.67 -10.10 -0.61
CA LEU A 94 -3.36 -10.40 0.64
C LEU A 94 -2.79 -11.66 1.30
N ARG A 95 -1.53 -11.61 1.74
CA ARG A 95 -0.91 -12.67 2.54
C ARG A 95 -0.73 -12.23 3.98
N TRP A 96 -1.06 -13.11 4.92
CA TRP A 96 -0.96 -12.86 6.36
C TRP A 96 0.43 -13.21 6.88
N GLY A 97 0.97 -12.35 7.74
CA GLY A 97 2.26 -12.54 8.43
C GLY A 97 3.23 -11.37 8.27
N ASP A 98 4.16 -11.23 9.22
CA ASP A 98 5.12 -10.11 9.27
C ASP A 98 6.01 -9.99 8.03
N LYS A 99 6.34 -11.13 7.40
CA LYS A 99 7.12 -11.18 6.16
C LYS A 99 6.38 -10.57 4.97
N TYR A 100 5.05 -10.64 4.95
CA TYR A 100 4.24 -10.17 3.82
C TYR A 100 3.66 -8.77 4.08
N THR A 101 3.61 -8.35 5.33
CA THR A 101 3.04 -7.05 5.71
C THR A 101 3.93 -5.89 5.27
N THR A 102 3.40 -5.03 4.39
CA THR A 102 4.04 -3.75 4.07
C THR A 102 3.89 -2.75 5.22
N LYS A 103 5.02 -2.23 5.70
CA LYS A 103 5.10 -1.23 6.78
C LYS A 103 5.39 0.14 6.20
N PHE A 104 4.64 1.14 6.66
CA PHE A 104 4.85 2.56 6.31
C PHE A 104 5.68 3.25 7.39
N TYR A 105 6.74 3.92 6.97
CA TYR A 105 7.58 4.77 7.80
C TYR A 105 7.60 6.17 7.22
N TRP A 106 7.76 7.17 8.07
CA TRP A 106 8.00 8.54 7.65
C TRP A 106 9.02 9.20 8.56
N LYS A 107 9.75 10.17 8.03
CA LYS A 107 10.76 10.92 8.79
C LYS A 107 10.86 12.36 8.29
N ARG A 108 11.28 13.24 9.19
CA ARG A 108 11.68 14.62 8.89
C ARG A 108 13.20 14.69 8.73
N GLY A 109 13.65 15.59 7.87
CA GLY A 109 15.05 15.99 7.81
C GLY A 109 15.46 16.88 8.99
N ALA A 110 16.70 17.36 8.97
CA ALA A 110 17.19 18.31 9.98
C ALA A 110 16.37 19.62 9.98
N LEU A 111 16.43 20.34 11.11
CA LEU A 111 15.93 21.72 11.19
C LEU A 111 16.74 22.63 10.24
N LYS A 112 16.08 23.67 9.72
CA LYS A 112 16.70 24.68 8.85
C LYS A 112 17.65 25.58 9.63
#